data_AF-A0AAX0ITT6-F1
#
_entry.id   AF-A0AAX0ITT6-F1
#
_cell.length_a   1.000
_cell.length_b   1.000
_cell.length_c   1.000
_cell.angle_alpha   90.00
_cell.angle_beta   90.00
_cell.angle_gamma   90.00
#
_symmetry.space_group_name_H-M   'P 1'
#
loop_
_entity.id
_entity.type
_entity.pdbx_description
1 polymer ?
#
loop_
_entity_poly.entity_id
_entity_poly.type
_entity_poly.pdbx_seq_one_letter_code
_entity_poly.pdbx_strand_id
1 'polypeptide(L)'
;MLAALSAIFSLRTDHEQTFKFALSRFVGNTTGGVVAILLFQLRAILPYQEYTDLLLAPIGIILIILFCNQFNKTGVINSCSTFLVIFFNVEAGQNTAYAIQRILDTLIGALIAIGVNHLLPNPHLKTEEKA
;
A
#
# COMPACT_ATOMS: atom_id res chain seq x y z
N MET A 1 4.54 -10.92 9.42
CA MET A 1 3.18 -11.35 8.98
C MET A 1 2.73 -10.61 7.71
N LEU A 2 2.88 -9.28 7.62
CA LEU A 2 2.41 -8.49 6.48
C LEU A 2 3.04 -8.89 5.14
N ALA A 3 4.31 -9.28 5.11
CA ALA A 3 4.96 -9.73 3.87
C ALA A 3 4.33 -10.98 3.27
N ALA A 4 4.02 -11.98 4.10
CA ALA A 4 3.32 -13.19 3.66
C ALA A 4 1.91 -12.89 3.13
N LEU A 5 1.16 -12.02 3.83
CA LEU A 5 -0.16 -11.58 3.39
C LEU A 5 -0.09 -10.80 2.06
N SER A 6 0.93 -9.96 1.90
CA SER A 6 1.17 -9.23 0.66
C SER A 6 1.49 -10.18 -0.50
N ALA A 7 2.25 -11.26 -0.26
CA ALA A 7 2.52 -12.27 -1.27
C ALA A 7 1.25 -12.99 -1.73
N ILE A 8 0.45 -13.47 -0.78
CA ILE A 8 -0.81 -14.17 -1.08
C ILE A 8 -1.78 -13.26 -1.84
N PHE A 9 -1.92 -12.00 -1.41
CA PHE A 9 -2.79 -11.06 -2.09
C PHE A 9 -2.27 -10.57 -3.44
N SER A 10 -0.97 -10.63 -3.69
CA SER A 10 -0.38 -10.16 -4.95
C SER A 10 -0.39 -11.24 -6.04
N LEU A 11 -0.42 -12.52 -5.66
CA LEU A 11 -0.44 -13.63 -6.60
C LEU A 11 -1.75 -13.65 -7.41
N ARG A 12 -1.64 -13.69 -8.75
CA ARG A 12 -2.77 -13.81 -9.68
C ARG A 12 -2.57 -14.99 -10.62
N THR A 13 -3.56 -15.27 -11.46
CA THR A 13 -3.48 -16.35 -12.45
C THR A 13 -2.38 -16.09 -13.47
N ASP A 14 -2.22 -14.86 -13.95
CA ASP A 14 -1.23 -14.52 -14.97
C ASP A 14 -0.07 -13.68 -14.43
N HIS A 15 1.09 -13.77 -15.10
CA HIS A 15 2.30 -13.01 -14.74
C HIS A 15 2.07 -11.50 -14.80
N GLU A 16 1.47 -11.01 -15.88
CA GLU A 16 1.18 -9.58 -16.04
C GLU A 16 0.22 -9.06 -14.96
N GLN A 17 -0.82 -9.85 -14.66
CA GLN A 17 -1.79 -9.48 -13.63
C GLN A 17 -1.15 -9.47 -12.25
N THR A 18 -0.31 -10.46 -11.95
CA THR A 18 0.47 -10.52 -10.71
C THR A 18 1.36 -9.30 -10.58
N PHE A 19 2.12 -8.95 -11.62
CA PHE A 19 2.99 -7.78 -11.62
C PHE A 19 2.22 -6.46 -11.43
N LYS A 20 1.17 -6.23 -12.24
CA LYS A 20 0.35 -5.01 -12.16
C LYS A 20 -0.30 -4.87 -10.79
N PHE A 21 -0.82 -5.95 -10.21
CA PHE A 21 -1.46 -5.93 -8.90
C PHE A 21 -0.43 -5.71 -7.77
N ALA A 22 0.71 -6.41 -7.82
CA ALA A 22 1.79 -6.26 -6.87
C ALA A 22 2.33 -4.82 -6.85
N LEU A 23 2.55 -4.24 -8.03
CA LEU A 23 3.02 -2.86 -8.17
C LEU A 23 1.98 -1.86 -7.66
N SER A 24 0.71 -2.02 -8.04
CA SER A 24 -0.39 -1.19 -7.53
C SER A 24 -0.45 -1.20 -6.00
N ARG A 25 -0.25 -2.36 -5.39
CA ARG A 25 -0.25 -2.53 -3.93
C ARG A 25 0.97 -1.86 -3.29
N PHE A 26 2.16 -2.01 -3.87
CA PHE A 26 3.37 -1.36 -3.38
C PHE A 26 3.26 0.17 -3.44
N VAL A 27 2.87 0.72 -4.60
CA VAL A 27 2.67 2.16 -4.79
C VAL A 27 1.59 2.68 -3.83
N GLY A 28 0.51 1.93 -3.64
CA GLY A 28 -0.55 2.37 -2.74
C GLY A 28 -0.14 2.41 -1.26
N ASN A 29 0.57 1.38 -0.77
CA ASN A 29 1.09 1.39 0.60
C ASN A 29 2.11 2.51 0.80
N THR A 30 2.96 2.74 -0.20
CA THR A 30 3.94 3.83 -0.20
C THR A 30 3.24 5.19 -0.14
N THR A 31 2.22 5.41 -0.96
CA THR A 31 1.45 6.66 -0.99
C THR A 31 0.79 6.92 0.36
N GLY A 32 0.05 5.95 0.90
CA GLY A 32 -0.61 6.09 2.19
C GLY A 32 0.37 6.30 3.35
N GLY A 33 1.50 5.57 3.34
CA GLY A 33 2.54 5.69 4.35
C GLY A 33 3.27 7.03 4.32
N VAL A 34 3.64 7.52 3.13
CA VAL A 34 4.29 8.82 2.96
C VAL A 34 3.35 9.95 3.39
N VAL A 35 2.09 9.93 2.97
CA VAL A 35 1.11 10.94 3.41
C VAL A 35 0.91 10.92 4.92
N ALA A 36 0.86 9.73 5.55
CA ALA A 36 0.79 9.62 7.01
C ALA A 36 2.01 10.28 7.68
N ILE A 37 3.22 9.95 7.24
CA ILE A 37 4.47 10.52 7.80
C ILE A 37 4.47 12.05 7.65
N LEU A 38 4.14 12.58 6.47
CA LEU A 38 4.10 14.02 6.24
C LEU A 38 3.09 14.73 7.15
N LEU A 39 1.90 14.15 7.30
CA LEU A 39 0.87 14.73 8.16
C LEU A 39 1.20 14.60 9.66
N PHE A 40 1.97 13.61 10.09
CA PHE A 40 2.49 13.58 11.46
C PHE A 40 3.49 14.69 11.74
N GLN A 41 4.39 14.98 10.80
CA GLN A 41 5.32 16.09 10.95
C GLN A 41 4.56 17.42 11.01
N LEU A 42 3.52 17.59 10.19
CA LEU A 42 2.65 18.75 10.22
C LEU A 42 1.84 18.83 11.53
N ARG A 43 1.33 17.69 12.02
CA ARG A 43 0.66 17.61 13.31
C ARG A 43 1.56 18.14 14.43
N ALA A 44 2.82 17.73 14.48
CA ALA A 44 3.75 18.11 15.55
C ALA A 44 4.01 19.63 15.67
N ILE A 45 3.78 20.40 14.60
CA ILE A 45 3.97 21.86 14.59
C ILE A 45 2.68 22.66 14.81
N LEU A 46 1.51 22.02 14.74
CA LEU A 46 0.22 22.71 14.87
C LEU A 46 -0.21 22.86 16.35
N PRO A 47 -0.77 24.01 16.73
CA PRO A 47 -1.41 24.17 18.03
C PRO A 47 -2.72 23.37 18.09
N TYR A 48 -3.11 22.92 19.28
CA TYR A 48 -4.34 22.13 19.53
C TYR A 48 -4.36 20.74 18.87
N GLN A 49 -3.48 19.86 19.37
CA GLN A 49 -3.33 18.46 18.92
C GLN A 49 -4.66 17.68 18.90
N GLU A 50 -5.55 17.92 19.87
CA GLU A 50 -6.85 17.26 20.03
C GLU A 50 -7.77 17.43 18.81
N TYR A 51 -7.73 18.60 18.14
CA TYR A 51 -8.59 18.90 16.98
C TYR A 51 -7.86 18.77 15.64
N THR A 52 -6.54 18.64 15.68
CA THR A 52 -5.71 18.59 14.48
C THR A 52 -6.03 17.34 13.65
N ASP A 53 -6.27 16.20 14.29
CA ASP A 53 -6.59 14.94 13.61
C ASP A 53 -7.93 15.01 12.84
N LEU A 54 -8.91 15.78 13.36
CA LEU A 54 -10.21 16.00 12.72
C LEU A 54 -10.06 16.70 11.35
N LEU A 55 -9.06 17.57 11.21
CA LEU A 55 -8.78 18.30 9.98
C LEU A 55 -7.79 17.56 9.08
N LEU A 56 -6.72 17.00 9.64
CA LEU A 56 -5.66 16.37 8.85
C LEU A 56 -6.12 15.07 8.19
N ALA A 57 -6.96 14.27 8.85
CA ALA A 57 -7.44 13.01 8.28
C ALA A 57 -8.21 13.18 6.94
N PRO A 58 -9.25 14.04 6.84
CA PRO A 58 -9.93 14.25 5.56
C PRO A 58 -9.01 14.89 4.51
N ILE A 59 -8.11 15.80 4.91
CA ILE A 59 -7.10 16.37 4.00
C ILE A 59 -6.20 15.27 3.43
N GLY A 60 -5.70 14.36 4.27
CA GLY A 60 -4.89 13.22 3.85
C GLY A 60 -5.62 12.32 2.86
N ILE A 61 -6.89 12.00 3.11
CA ILE A 61 -7.72 11.21 2.20
C ILE A 61 -7.88 11.92 0.84
N ILE A 62 -8.18 13.23 0.83
CA ILE A 62 -8.33 13.99 -0.41
C ILE A 62 -7.02 13.98 -1.22
N LEU A 63 -5.89 14.24 -0.57
CA LEU A 63 -4.57 14.21 -1.21
C LEU A 63 -4.26 12.83 -1.83
N ILE A 64 -4.55 11.75 -1.10
CA ILE A 64 -4.36 10.39 -1.58
C ILE A 64 -5.25 10.08 -2.77
N ILE A 65 -6.54 10.44 -2.72
CA ILE A 65 -7.48 10.21 -3.83
C ILE A 65 -7.01 10.95 -5.08
N LEU A 66 -6.63 12.23 -4.96
CA LEU A 66 -6.15 13.03 -6.10
C LEU A 66 -4.88 12.42 -6.70
N PHE A 67 -3.92 12.03 -5.87
CA PHE A 67 -2.69 11.38 -6.32
C PHE A 67 -2.98 10.04 -7.02
N CYS A 68 -3.79 9.19 -6.39
CA CYS A 68 -4.10 7.86 -6.94
C CYS A 68 -4.93 7.96 -8.23
N ASN A 69 -5.83 8.93 -8.36
CA ASN A 69 -6.58 9.12 -9.59
C ASN A 69 -5.67 9.41 -10.79
N GLN A 70 -4.53 10.08 -10.57
CA GLN A 70 -3.57 10.38 -11.62
C GLN A 70 -2.58 9.23 -11.87
N PHE A 71 -2.06 8.59 -10.83
CA PHE A 71 -0.91 7.68 -10.94
C PHE A 71 -1.22 6.20 -10.69
N ASN A 72 -2.23 5.87 -9.88
CA ASN A 72 -2.54 4.49 -9.49
C ASN A 72 -4.01 4.33 -9.06
N LYS A 73 -4.92 4.38 -10.04
CA LYS A 73 -6.38 4.34 -9.81
C LYS A 73 -6.82 3.10 -9.02
N THR A 74 -6.18 1.97 -9.28
CA THR A 74 -6.44 0.71 -8.58
C THR A 74 -5.95 0.70 -7.13
N GLY A 75 -5.07 1.63 -6.76
CA GLY A 75 -4.46 1.71 -5.44
C GLY A 75 -5.18 2.60 -4.43
N VAL A 76 -6.26 3.30 -4.81
CA VAL A 76 -6.95 4.29 -3.94
C VAL A 76 -7.34 3.67 -2.60
N ILE A 77 -8.08 2.55 -2.61
CA ILE A 77 -8.58 1.89 -1.40
C ILE A 77 -7.41 1.46 -0.49
N ASN A 78 -6.39 0.84 -1.07
CA ASN A 78 -5.21 0.37 -0.33
C ASN A 78 -4.39 1.52 0.26
N SER A 79 -4.29 2.65 -0.46
CA SER A 79 -3.59 3.86 -0.01
C SER A 79 -4.32 4.52 1.16
N CYS A 80 -5.63 4.75 1.01
CA CYS A 80 -6.46 5.34 2.06
C CYS A 80 -6.51 4.46 3.31
N SER A 81 -6.68 3.15 3.16
CA SER A 81 -6.64 2.21 4.28
C SER A 81 -5.30 2.23 5.01
N THR A 82 -4.19 2.24 4.26
CA THR A 82 -2.84 2.30 4.85
C THR A 82 -2.63 3.61 5.61
N PHE A 83 -3.03 4.73 5.03
CA PHE A 83 -2.99 6.03 5.71
C PHE A 83 -3.78 5.99 7.02
N LEU A 84 -5.06 5.59 7.00
CA LEU A 84 -5.91 5.60 8.20
C LEU A 84 -5.40 4.65 9.29
N VAL A 85 -4.90 3.47 8.91
CA VAL A 85 -4.31 2.53 9.86
C VAL A 85 -3.09 3.16 10.54
N ILE A 86 -2.18 3.74 9.77
CA ILE A 86 -0.98 4.35 10.34
C ILE A 86 -1.35 5.60 11.16
N PHE A 87 -2.26 6.43 10.65
CA PHE A 87 -2.64 7.71 11.24
C PHE A 87 -3.38 7.57 12.58
N PHE A 88 -4.26 6.56 12.71
CA PHE A 88 -5.11 6.40 13.89
C PHE A 88 -4.79 5.21 14.79
N ASN A 89 -4.12 4.16 14.28
CA ASN A 89 -3.98 2.89 15.02
C ASN A 89 -2.55 2.59 15.47
N VAL A 90 -1.58 3.47 15.19
CA VAL A 90 -0.19 3.27 15.60
C VAL A 90 0.17 4.27 16.69
N GLU A 91 0.87 3.78 17.73
CA GLU A 91 1.27 4.58 18.88
C GLU A 91 2.26 5.68 18.50
N ALA A 92 1.99 6.90 18.99
CA ALA A 92 2.83 8.06 18.76
C ALA A 92 4.32 7.75 19.07
N GLY A 93 5.19 8.03 18.10
CA GLY A 93 6.62 7.73 18.16
C GLY A 93 7.05 6.48 17.38
N GLN A 94 6.15 5.53 17.11
CA GLN A 94 6.44 4.33 16.29
C GLN A 94 5.91 4.41 14.86
N ASN A 95 5.04 5.40 14.58
CA ASN A 95 4.28 5.50 13.33
C ASN A 95 5.17 5.51 12.06
N THR A 96 6.28 6.25 12.09
CA THR A 96 7.21 6.34 10.96
C THR A 96 7.94 5.02 10.71
N ALA A 97 8.43 4.38 11.78
CA ALA A 97 9.11 3.08 11.68
C ALA A 97 8.13 2.00 11.16
N TYR A 98 6.90 1.99 11.68
CA TYR A 98 5.86 1.08 11.22
C TYR A 98 5.47 1.33 9.76
N ALA A 99 5.35 2.60 9.33
CA ALA A 99 5.06 2.96 7.94
C ALA A 99 6.15 2.43 6.98
N ILE A 100 7.42 2.62 7.34
CA ILE A 100 8.56 2.10 6.56
C ILE A 100 8.52 0.58 6.52
N GLN A 101 8.35 -0.08 7.67
CA GLN A 101 8.26 -1.53 7.75
C GLN A 101 7.12 -2.08 6.88
N ARG A 102 5.96 -1.43 6.88
CA ARG A 102 4.82 -1.81 6.03
C ARG A 102 5.13 -1.71 4.55
N ILE A 103 5.82 -0.64 4.12
CA ILE A 103 6.25 -0.49 2.72
C ILE A 103 7.22 -1.62 2.35
N LEU A 104 8.21 -1.90 3.19
CA LEU A 104 9.17 -2.98 2.97
C LEU A 104 8.50 -4.35 2.93
N ASP A 105 7.63 -4.66 3.89
CA ASP A 105 6.88 -5.91 3.93
C ASP A 105 6.04 -6.09 2.67
N THR A 106 5.38 -5.04 2.18
CA THR A 106 4.57 -5.13 0.96
C THR A 106 5.41 -5.32 -0.29
N LEU A 107 6.59 -4.70 -0.36
CA LEU A 107 7.58 -4.90 -1.41
C LEU A 107 8.12 -6.33 -1.41
N ILE A 108 8.53 -6.86 -0.25
CA ILE A 108 9.03 -8.23 -0.11
C ILE A 108 7.97 -9.22 -0.56
N GLY A 109 6.72 -9.07 -0.10
CA GLY A 109 5.63 -9.93 -0.53
C GLY A 109 5.33 -9.82 -2.03
N ALA A 110 5.39 -8.62 -2.61
CA ALA A 110 5.23 -8.40 -4.04
C ALA A 110 6.29 -9.16 -4.85
N LEU A 111 7.57 -9.06 -4.45
CA LEU A 111 8.67 -9.78 -5.10
C LEU A 111 8.50 -11.30 -4.99
N ILE A 112 8.11 -11.81 -3.82
CA ILE A 112 7.82 -13.24 -3.62
C ILE A 112 6.68 -13.68 -4.53
N ALA A 113 5.57 -12.93 -4.61
CA ALA A 113 4.44 -13.28 -5.46
C ALA A 113 4.83 -13.33 -6.94
N ILE A 114 5.59 -12.35 -7.42
CA ILE A 114 6.09 -12.32 -8.80
C ILE A 114 7.01 -13.52 -9.06
N GLY A 115 7.95 -13.80 -8.15
CA GLY A 115 8.87 -14.92 -8.27
C GLY A 115 8.17 -16.28 -8.28
N VAL A 116 7.23 -16.49 -7.36
CA VAL A 116 6.40 -17.71 -7.29
C VAL A 116 5.58 -17.87 -8.57
N ASN A 117 4.95 -16.80 -9.04
CA ASN A 117 4.16 -16.86 -10.26
C ASN A 117 5.01 -17.21 -11.47
N HIS A 118 6.23 -16.67 -11.56
CA HIS A 118 7.14 -16.87 -12.70
C HIS A 118 7.87 -18.22 -12.69
N LEU A 119 8.28 -18.71 -11.52
CA LEU A 119 9.11 -19.92 -11.39
C LEU A 119 8.29 -21.21 -11.34
N LEU A 120 7.04 -21.16 -10.86
CA LEU A 120 6.21 -22.35 -10.75
C LEU A 120 5.43 -22.61 -12.05
N PRO A 121 5.29 -23.89 -12.47
CA PRO A 121 4.52 -24.23 -13.65
C PRO A 121 3.06 -23.80 -13.45
N ASN A 122 2.56 -23.01 -14.39
CA ASN A 122 1.18 -22.55 -14.39
C ASN A 122 0.33 -23.40 -15.36
N PRO A 123 -0.56 -24.26 -14.85
CA PRO A 123 -1.41 -25.09 -15.71
C PRO A 123 -2.36 -24.26 -16.59
N HIS A 124 -2.73 -23.05 -16.16
CA HIS A 124 -3.72 -22.22 -16.85
C HIS A 124 -3.14 -21.52 -18.09
N LEU A 125 -1.83 -21.20 -18.11
CA LEU A 125 -1.17 -20.60 -19.28
C LEU A 125 -1.06 -21.59 -20.47
N LYS A 126 -1.00 -22.90 -20.20
CA LYS A 126 -0.86 -23.93 -21.26
C LYS A 126 -2.13 -24.16 -22.07
N THR A 127 -3.28 -23.71 -21.57
CA THR A 127 -4.58 -23.91 -22.23
C THR A 127 -4.84 -22.84 -23.29
N GLU A 128 -4.32 -21.62 -23.11
CA GLU A 128 -4.49 -20.53 -24.09
C GLU A 128 -3.59 -20.66 -25.31
N GLU A 129 -2.41 -21.27 -25.19
CA GLU A 129 -1.49 -21.45 -26.33
C GLU A 129 -1.95 -22.55 -27.31
N LYS A 130 -3.02 -23.29 -26.97
CA LYS A 130 -3.56 -24.41 -27.76
C LYS A 130 -4.96 -24.16 -28.32
N ALA A 131 -5.53 -22.98 -28.13
CA ALA A 131 -6.82 -22.55 -28.67
C ALA A 131 -6.64 -21.56 -29.81
#